data_AF-A0A497QQS3-F1
#
_entry.id   AF-A0A497QQS3-F1
#
_cell.length_a   1.000
_cell.length_b   1.000
_cell.length_c   1.000
_cell.angle_alpha   90.00
_cell.angle_beta   90.00
_cell.angle_gamma   90.00
#
_symmetry.space_group_name_H-M   'P 1'
#
loop_
_entity.id
_entity.type
_entity.pdbx_description
1 polymer ?
#
loop_
_entity_poly.entity_id
_entity_poly.type
_entity_poly.pdbx_seq_one_letter_code
_entity_poly.pdbx_strand_id
1 'polypeptide(L)'
;MAKLKKWNSIPVENEIISILVKNRGEMLTSDLLRQLSNKYQDFTRTDLDQALFKLEVRSFIFVVSIKKDVSKVEINPRGNFSHQIMAEIRKFTH
;
A
#
# COMPACT_ATOMS: atom_id res chain seq x y z
N MET A 1 -2.36 -12.77 18.24
CA MET A 1 -2.13 -11.31 18.22
C MET A 1 -3.48 -10.63 18.14
N ALA A 2 -3.78 -9.66 19.01
CA ALA A 2 -5.04 -8.92 18.97
C ALA A 2 -5.09 -8.02 17.72
N LYS A 3 -6.20 -8.05 16.97
CA LYS A 3 -6.40 -7.17 15.81
C LYS A 3 -6.67 -5.74 16.28
N LEU A 4 -6.17 -4.77 15.53
CA LEU A 4 -6.36 -3.34 15.83
C LEU A 4 -7.76 -2.91 15.36
N LYS A 5 -8.54 -2.27 16.23
CA LYS A 5 -9.77 -1.58 15.81
C LYS A 5 -9.42 -0.40 14.90
N LYS A 6 -10.36 0.02 14.04
CA LYS A 6 -10.22 1.12 13.06
C LYS A 6 -9.75 2.46 13.67
N TRP A 7 -9.85 2.64 15.00
CA TRP A 7 -9.18 3.71 15.73
C TRP A 7 -7.68 3.41 15.91
N ASN A 8 -6.89 3.75 14.90
CA ASN A 8 -5.44 3.67 14.95
C ASN A 8 -4.83 5.02 14.57
N SER A 9 -3.77 5.44 15.27
CA SER A 9 -3.12 6.75 15.07
C SER A 9 -2.33 6.84 13.75
N ILE A 10 -2.08 5.69 13.10
CA ILE A 10 -1.36 5.61 11.83
C ILE A 10 -2.37 5.40 10.69
N PRO A 11 -2.45 6.33 9.72
CA PRO A 11 -3.30 6.18 8.54
C PRO A 11 -2.98 4.89 7.76
N VAL A 12 -4.00 4.19 7.28
CA VAL A 12 -3.86 2.95 6.48
C VAL A 12 -2.99 3.21 5.24
N GLU A 13 -3.07 4.40 4.67
CA GLU A 13 -2.26 4.84 3.54
C GLU A 13 -0.75 4.73 3.84
N ASN A 14 -0.31 5.11 5.03
CA ASN A 14 1.10 5.00 5.43
C ASN A 14 1.53 3.54 5.61
N GLU A 15 0.63 2.70 6.11
CA GLU A 15 0.89 1.27 6.26
C GLU A 15 1.07 0.60 4.89
N ILE A 16 0.21 0.93 3.91
CA ILE A 16 0.33 0.44 2.53
C ILE A 16 1.70 0.79 1.96
N ILE A 17 2.13 2.06 2.07
CA ILE A 17 3.46 2.47 1.60
C ILE A 17 4.57 1.68 2.31
N SER A 18 4.49 1.51 3.63
CA SER A 18 5.50 0.74 4.38
C SER A 18 5.56 -0.72 3.94
N ILE A 19 4.41 -1.36 3.71
CA ILE A 19 4.34 -2.74 3.19
C ILE A 19 4.98 -2.80 1.81
N LEU A 20 4.65 -1.88 0.90
CA LEU A 20 5.22 -1.87 -0.46
C LEU A 20 6.74 -1.68 -0.42
N VAL A 21 7.27 -0.72 0.35
CA VAL A 21 8.73 -0.51 0.49
C VAL A 21 9.42 -1.79 0.98
N LYS A 22 8.83 -2.51 1.95
CA LYS A 22 9.37 -3.78 2.45
C LYS A 22 9.33 -4.90 1.40
N ASN A 23 8.38 -4.85 0.47
CA ASN A 23 8.22 -5.81 -0.62
C ASN A 23 8.82 -5.30 -1.95
N ARG A 24 9.91 -4.52 -1.89
CA ARG A 24 10.65 -4.00 -3.07
C ARG A 24 9.81 -3.13 -4.00
N GLY A 25 8.82 -2.44 -3.44
CA GLY A 25 8.02 -1.46 -4.14
C GLY A 25 6.77 -1.99 -4.83
N GLU A 26 6.51 -3.31 -4.84
CA GLU A 26 5.33 -3.84 -5.53
C GLU A 26 4.66 -5.00 -4.81
N MET A 27 3.34 -5.14 -4.98
CA MET A 27 2.57 -6.22 -4.39
C MET A 27 1.21 -6.43 -5.08
N LEU A 28 0.69 -7.66 -5.10
CA LEU A 28 -0.69 -7.90 -5.52
C LEU A 28 -1.69 -7.32 -4.52
N THR A 29 -2.80 -6.78 -5.03
CA THR A 29 -3.90 -6.25 -4.20
C THR A 29 -4.49 -7.31 -3.27
N SER A 30 -4.55 -8.58 -3.69
CA SER A 30 -5.00 -9.72 -2.86
C SER A 30 -4.08 -9.97 -1.66
N ASP A 31 -2.76 -9.92 -1.86
CA ASP A 31 -1.80 -10.13 -0.79
C ASP A 31 -1.76 -8.94 0.17
N LEU A 32 -1.88 -7.72 -0.36
CA LEU A 32 -2.00 -6.50 0.43
C LEU A 32 -3.26 -6.51 1.30
N LEU A 33 -4.41 -6.90 0.72
CA LEU A 33 -5.66 -7.09 1.47
C LEU A 33 -5.50 -8.11 2.59
N ARG A 34 -4.85 -9.25 2.31
CA ARG A 34 -4.60 -10.30 3.31
C ARG A 34 -3.77 -9.77 4.48
N GLN A 35 -2.68 -9.05 4.19
CA GLN A 35 -1.83 -8.48 5.24
C GLN A 35 -2.58 -7.46 6.10
N LEU A 36 -3.33 -6.55 5.47
CA LEU A 36 -4.08 -5.52 6.18
C LEU A 36 -5.25 -6.12 6.99
N SER A 37 -5.96 -7.11 6.46
CA SER A 37 -7.07 -7.79 7.15
C SER A 37 -6.61 -8.64 8.34
N ASN A 38 -5.35 -9.08 8.34
CA ASN A 38 -4.74 -9.73 9.48
C ASN A 38 -4.40 -8.73 10.60
N LYS A 39 -4.09 -7.47 10.24
CA LYS A 39 -3.70 -6.41 11.18
C LYS A 39 -4.90 -5.62 11.72
N TYR A 40 -5.83 -5.26 10.86
CA TYR A 40 -6.98 -4.41 11.15
C TYR A 40 -8.24 -5.26 11.20
N GLN A 41 -9.02 -5.09 12.27
CA GLN A 41 -10.32 -5.73 12.40
C GLN A 41 -11.30 -5.13 11.38
N ASP A 42 -12.13 -5.97 10.77
CA ASP A 42 -13.18 -5.59 9.82
C ASP A 42 -12.68 -4.80 8.59
N PHE A 43 -11.41 -4.93 8.24
CA PHE A 43 -10.85 -4.30 7.04
C PHE A 43 -11.36 -5.01 5.79
N THR A 44 -12.01 -4.24 4.92
CA THR A 44 -12.67 -4.78 3.73
C THR A 44 -11.91 -4.47 2.44
N ARG A 45 -12.30 -5.13 1.34
CA ARG A 45 -11.81 -4.78 0.01
C ARG A 45 -12.12 -3.33 -0.35
N THR A 46 -13.31 -2.83 0.03
CA THR A 46 -13.70 -1.44 -0.20
C THR A 46 -12.81 -0.45 0.55
N ASP A 47 -12.43 -0.74 1.80
CA ASP A 47 -11.49 0.11 2.54
C ASP A 47 -10.11 0.16 1.85
N LEU A 48 -9.65 -0.98 1.33
CA LEU A 48 -8.41 -1.04 0.55
C LEU A 48 -8.52 -0.20 -0.72
N ASP A 49 -9.57 -0.39 -1.51
CA ASP A 49 -9.74 0.30 -2.79
C ASP A 49 -9.82 1.82 -2.57
N GLN A 50 -10.49 2.28 -1.50
CA GLN A 50 -10.51 3.70 -1.12
C GLN A 50 -9.12 4.24 -0.75
N ALA A 51 -8.34 3.48 0.01
CA ALA A 51 -6.99 3.88 0.40
C ALA A 51 -6.05 3.92 -0.82
N LEU A 52 -6.13 2.92 -1.70
CA LEU A 52 -5.37 2.86 -2.94
C LEU A 52 -5.72 4.03 -3.87
N PHE A 53 -7.01 4.32 -4.04
CA PHE A 53 -7.47 5.45 -4.85
C PHE A 53 -6.87 6.79 -4.36
N LYS A 54 -6.89 7.04 -3.05
CA LYS A 54 -6.29 8.26 -2.48
C LYS A 54 -4.79 8.34 -2.73
N LEU A 55 -4.07 7.22 -2.58
CA LEU A 55 -2.63 7.15 -2.80
C LEU A 55 -2.27 7.35 -4.28
N GLU A 56 -3.07 6.79 -5.18
CA GLU A 56 -2.89 6.90 -6.63
C GLU A 56 -3.17 8.32 -7.13
N VAL A 57 -4.25 8.97 -6.68
CA VAL A 57 -4.54 10.38 -7.00
C VAL A 57 -3.42 11.32 -6.51
N ARG A 58 -2.77 10.97 -5.40
CA ARG A 58 -1.62 11.71 -4.86
C ARG A 58 -0.29 11.30 -5.49
N SER A 59 -0.30 10.45 -6.51
CA SER A 59 0.87 9.98 -7.25
C SER A 59 1.90 9.23 -6.40
N PHE A 60 1.50 8.59 -5.29
CA PHE A 60 2.40 7.76 -4.49
C PHE A 60 2.55 6.35 -5.04
N ILE A 61 1.50 5.83 -5.69
CA ILE A 61 1.46 4.48 -6.22
C ILE A 61 0.83 4.47 -7.62
N PHE A 62 0.97 3.36 -8.31
CA PHE A 62 0.19 2.98 -9.48
C PHE A 62 -0.58 1.70 -9.17
N VAL A 63 -1.85 1.62 -9.58
CA VAL A 63 -2.63 0.38 -9.56
C VAL A 63 -2.75 -0.15 -10.98
N VAL A 64 -2.01 -1.23 -11.27
CA VAL A 64 -1.92 -1.82 -12.61
C VAL A 64 -2.76 -3.10 -12.67
N SER A 65 -3.71 -3.16 -13.59
CA SER A 65 -4.47 -4.39 -13.86
C SER A 65 -3.59 -5.39 -14.61
N ILE A 66 -3.43 -6.60 -14.08
CA ILE A 66 -2.70 -7.70 -14.74
C ILE A 66 -3.65 -8.55 -15.58
N LYS A 67 -4.81 -8.89 -15.01
CA LYS A 67 -5.89 -9.64 -15.66
C LYS A 67 -7.20 -9.33 -14.95
N LYS A 68 -8.32 -9.89 -15.45
CA LYS A 68 -9.63 -9.73 -14.82
C LYS A 68 -9.56 -10.00 -13.31
N ASP A 69 -10.02 -9.03 -12.52
CA ASP A 69 -10.07 -9.05 -11.06
C ASP A 69 -8.72 -9.19 -10.32
N VAL A 70 -7.59 -9.05 -11.04
CA VAL A 70 -6.25 -9.12 -10.46
C VAL A 70 -5.46 -7.88 -10.82
N SER A 71 -5.13 -7.09 -9.80
CA SER A 71 -4.32 -5.88 -9.93
C SER A 71 -3.09 -5.97 -9.02
N LYS A 72 -2.00 -5.36 -9.48
CA LYS A 72 -0.78 -5.10 -8.73
C LYS A 72 -0.73 -3.64 -8.34
N VAL A 73 -0.16 -3.37 -7.17
CA VAL A 73 0.14 -2.03 -6.69
C VAL A 73 1.64 -1.86 -6.74
N GLU A 74 2.10 -0.76 -7.33
CA GLU A 74 3.50 -0.40 -7.46
C GLU A 74 3.74 0.97 -6.84
N ILE A 75 4.86 1.16 -6.15
CA ILE A 75 5.31 2.49 -5.72
C ILE A 75 5.66 3.30 -6.95
N ASN A 76 5.19 4.55 -7.00
CA ASN A 76 5.66 5.52 -7.98
C ASN A 76 6.98 6.13 -7.51
N PRO A 77 8.14 5.83 -8.11
CA PRO A 77 9.43 6.38 -7.66
C PRO A 77 9.54 7.91 -7.79
N ARG A 78 8.60 8.55 -8.49
CA ARG A 78 8.50 10.00 -8.63
C ARG A 78 7.50 10.64 -7.67
N GLY A 79 6.90 9.85 -6.77
CA GLY A 79 5.99 10.33 -5.74
C GLY A 79 6.69 11.27 -4.74
N ASN A 80 5.93 12.17 -4.13
CA ASN A 80 6.46 13.14 -3.17
C ASN A 80 6.64 12.52 -1.77
N PHE A 81 7.60 11.62 -1.63
CA PHE A 81 7.89 10.96 -0.35
C PHE A 81 8.86 11.76 0.52
N SER A 82 8.88 11.43 1.82
CA SER A 82 9.93 11.91 2.72
C SER A 82 11.30 11.41 2.27
N HIS A 83 12.35 12.14 2.65
CA HIS A 83 13.73 11.80 2.29
C HIS A 83 14.13 10.37 2.70
N GLN A 84 13.66 9.91 3.87
CA GLN A 84 13.92 8.56 4.38
C GLN A 84 13.30 7.48 3.49
N ILE A 85 12.04 7.66 3.10
CA ILE A 85 11.33 6.71 2.23
C ILE A 85 11.95 6.72 0.83
N MET A 86 12.32 7.89 0.30
CA MET A 86 13.04 7.99 -0.97
C MET A 86 14.36 7.23 -0.95
N ALA A 87 15.11 7.26 0.16
CA ALA A 87 16.36 6.52 0.29
C ALA A 87 16.13 5.00 0.23
N GLU A 88 15.05 4.50 0.82
CA GLU A 88 14.66 3.08 0.72
C GLU A 88 14.22 2.71 -0.69
N ILE A 89 13.41 3.55 -1.35
CA ILE A 89 12.93 3.30 -2.72
C ILE A 89 14.11 3.14 -3.69
N ARG A 90 15.11 4.01 -3.58
CA ARG A 90 16.31 3.96 -4.42
C ARG A 90 17.11 2.67 -4.29
N LYS A 91 16.94 1.88 -3.23
CA LYS A 91 17.63 0.59 -3.08
C LYS A 91 17.11 -0.47 -4.06
N PHE A 92 15.90 -0.31 -4.58
CA PHE A 92 15.28 -1.29 -5.48
C PHE A 92 14.85 -0.70 -6.84
N THR A 93 14.94 0.62 -7.02
CA THR A 93 14.86 1.26 -8.34
C THR A 93 16.27 1.62 -8.82
N HIS A 94 16.81 0.84 -9.76
CA HIS A 94 18.09 1.08 -10.42
C HIS A 94 17.97 2.09 -11.56
#